data_AF-A0AAW0LJK5-F1
#
_entry.id   AF-A0AAW0LJK5-F1
#
_cell.length_a   1.000
_cell.length_b   1.000
_cell.length_c   1.000
_cell.angle_alpha   90.00
_cell.angle_beta   90.00
_cell.angle_gamma   90.00
#
_symmetry.space_group_name_H-M   'P 1'
#
loop_
_entity.id
_entity.type
_entity.pdbx_description
1 polymer ?
#
loop_
_entity_poly.entity_id
_entity_poly.type
_entity_poly.pdbx_seq_one_letter_code
_entity_poly.pdbx_strand_id
1 'polypeptide(L)'
;MRSFQLRGVVVVAVVGLLLLLLLGHIPKKVKASTSASAFVQNVIYSNKIAFFSKSYCPYCLRAKGILSELHEQPFVVELDLRDDGAEIQDVLLDLAYG
;
A
#
# COMPACT_ATOMS: atom_id res chain seq x y z
N MET A 1 41.85 11.10 41.30
CA MET A 1 42.14 10.15 40.19
C MET A 1 40.91 9.39 39.67
N ARG A 2 39.82 9.18 40.43
CA ARG A 2 38.58 8.51 39.96
C ARG A 2 37.62 9.38 39.12
N SER A 3 37.64 10.70 39.30
CA SER A 3 36.74 11.64 38.59
C SER A 3 37.10 11.85 37.12
N PHE A 4 38.37 11.67 36.74
CA PHE A 4 38.83 11.84 35.35
C PHE A 4 38.42 10.66 34.46
N GLN A 5 38.46 9.44 34.99
CA GLN A 5 37.98 8.24 34.31
C GLN A 5 36.46 8.24 34.10
N LEU A 6 35.69 8.69 35.11
CA LEU A 6 34.23 8.74 35.04
C LEU A 6 33.75 9.76 33.99
N ARG A 7 34.42 10.90 33.87
CA ARG A 7 34.14 11.90 32.84
C ARG A 7 34.47 11.41 31.44
N GLY A 8 35.60 10.72 31.26
CA GLY A 8 35.97 10.13 29.97
C GLY A 8 34.96 9.08 29.49
N VAL A 9 34.53 8.18 30.38
CA VAL A 9 33.53 7.15 30.06
C VAL A 9 32.18 7.75 29.69
N VAL A 10 31.73 8.77 30.42
CA VAL A 10 30.47 9.47 30.11
C VAL A 10 30.54 10.18 28.75
N VAL A 11 31.66 10.84 28.43
CA VAL A 11 31.83 11.50 27.12
C VAL A 11 31.85 10.49 25.97
N VAL A 12 32.55 9.36 26.13
CA VAL A 12 32.58 8.29 25.10
C VAL A 12 31.20 7.64 24.92
N ALA A 13 30.45 7.42 26.00
CA ALA A 13 29.10 6.86 25.93
C ALA A 13 28.10 7.82 25.27
N VAL A 14 28.16 9.12 25.57
CA VAL A 14 27.25 10.11 25.00
C VAL A 14 27.58 10.36 23.53
N VAL A 15 28.87 10.47 23.16
CA VAL A 15 29.28 10.62 21.75
C VAL A 15 28.97 9.36 20.95
N GLY A 16 29.18 8.17 21.52
CA GLY A 16 28.81 6.90 20.90
C GLY A 16 27.30 6.79 20.67
N LEU A 17 26.48 7.16 21.65
CA LEU A 17 25.02 7.20 21.53
C LEU A 17 24.56 8.26 20.52
N LEU A 18 25.18 9.44 20.50
CA LEU A 18 24.88 10.50 19.53
C LEU A 18 25.26 10.07 18.10
N LEU A 19 26.39 9.39 17.93
CA LEU A 19 26.83 8.83 16.65
C LEU A 19 25.91 7.68 16.21
N LEU A 20 25.45 6.84 17.14
CA LEU A 20 24.42 5.82 16.90
C LEU A 20 23.06 6.43 16.55
N LEU A 21 22.69 7.59 17.09
CA LEU A 21 21.45 8.30 16.73
C LEU A 21 21.58 9.00 15.36
N LEU A 22 22.76 9.55 15.04
CA LEU A 22 23.06 10.20 13.76
C LEU A 22 23.25 9.19 12.61
N LEU A 23 23.78 7.99 12.89
CA LEU A 23 23.94 6.89 11.92
C LEU A 23 22.78 5.87 11.99
N GLY A 24 21.92 5.94 13.01
CA GLY A 24 20.87 4.96 13.31
C GLY A 24 19.56 5.15 12.56
N HIS A 25 19.43 6.20 11.76
CA HIS A 25 18.45 6.21 10.67
C HIS A 25 18.97 5.35 9.52
N ILE A 26 19.13 4.05 9.77
CA ILE A 26 19.00 3.08 8.69
C ILE A 26 17.50 3.05 8.39
N PRO A 27 17.01 3.62 7.28
CA PRO A 27 15.67 3.28 6.83
C PRO A 27 15.70 1.76 6.64
N LYS A 28 15.09 1.02 7.57
CA LYS A 28 14.77 -0.38 7.31
C LYS A 28 14.15 -0.36 5.93
N LYS A 29 14.73 -1.09 4.99
CA LYS A 29 14.19 -1.19 3.64
C LYS A 29 12.83 -1.87 3.78
N VAL A 30 11.79 -1.07 4.02
CA VAL A 30 10.41 -1.53 4.04
C VAL A 30 10.18 -1.92 2.60
N LYS A 31 10.12 -3.23 2.35
CA LYS A 31 9.56 -3.73 1.11
C LYS A 31 8.13 -3.23 1.14
N ALA A 32 7.86 -2.14 0.40
CA ALA A 32 6.51 -1.73 0.12
C ALA A 32 5.86 -2.91 -0.60
N SER A 33 5.20 -3.77 0.17
CA SER A 33 4.16 -4.61 -0.39
C SER A 33 3.08 -3.62 -0.76
N THR A 34 2.96 -3.31 -2.05
CA THR A 34 1.69 -2.83 -2.58
C THR A 34 0.71 -3.98 -2.38
N SER A 35 0.16 -4.10 -1.18
CA SER A 35 -0.82 -5.13 -0.85
C SER A 35 -2.03 -4.95 -1.76
N ALA A 36 -2.76 -6.04 -2.02
CA ALA A 36 -4.03 -5.97 -2.73
C ALA A 36 -4.96 -4.92 -2.09
N SER A 37 -4.94 -4.78 -0.77
CA SER A 37 -5.68 -3.74 -0.05
C SER A 37 -5.21 -2.32 -0.35
N ALA A 38 -3.90 -2.05 -0.35
CA ALA A 38 -3.39 -0.74 -0.71
C ALA A 38 -3.71 -0.38 -2.16
N PHE A 39 -3.65 -1.36 -3.07
CA PHE A 39 -4.05 -1.18 -4.47
C PHE A 39 -5.53 -0.84 -4.60
N VAL A 40 -6.41 -1.64 -4.00
CA VAL A 40 -7.87 -1.42 -4.01
C VAL A 40 -8.21 -0.03 -3.50
N GLN A 41 -7.64 0.35 -2.35
CA GLN A 41 -7.88 1.68 -1.77
C GLN A 41 -7.39 2.80 -2.69
N ASN A 42 -6.19 2.66 -3.28
CA ASN A 42 -5.70 3.66 -4.24
C ASN A 42 -6.62 3.77 -5.45
N VAL A 43 -7.10 2.66 -6.01
CA VAL A 43 -8.00 2.67 -7.15
C VAL A 43 -9.33 3.35 -6.79
N ILE A 44 -9.89 3.08 -5.62
CA ILE A 44 -11.14 3.70 -5.15
C ILE A 44 -10.95 5.20 -4.92
N TYR A 45 -9.88 5.61 -4.23
CA TYR A 45 -9.66 7.02 -3.87
C TYR A 45 -9.15 7.89 -5.04
N SER A 46 -8.50 7.30 -6.04
CA SER A 46 -7.90 8.06 -7.15
C SER A 46 -8.79 8.20 -8.38
N ASN A 47 -9.92 7.48 -8.44
CA ASN A 47 -10.77 7.45 -9.62
C ASN A 47 -12.21 7.84 -9.28
N LYS A 48 -12.82 8.68 -10.13
CA LYS A 48 -14.25 9.05 -10.01
C LYS A 48 -15.16 7.82 -10.00
N ILE A 49 -14.83 6.85 -10.85
CA ILE A 49 -15.52 5.55 -10.92
C ILE A 49 -14.45 4.47 -11.02
N ALA A 50 -14.34 3.65 -9.99
CA ALA A 50 -13.55 2.42 -10.00
C ALA A 50 -14.46 1.25 -10.39
N PHE A 51 -14.04 0.44 -11.36
CA PHE A 51 -14.84 -0.68 -11.88
C PHE A 51 -14.02 -1.97 -11.86
N PHE A 52 -14.21 -2.77 -10.81
CA PHE A 52 -13.62 -4.10 -10.70
C PHE A 52 -14.51 -5.12 -11.41
N SER A 53 -13.96 -5.88 -12.36
CA SER A 53 -14.72 -6.82 -13.18
C SER A 53 -13.94 -8.07 -13.57
N LYS A 54 -14.59 -8.96 -14.32
CA LYS A 54 -13.92 -10.01 -15.08
C LYS A 54 -14.25 -9.85 -16.55
N SER A 55 -13.27 -10.04 -17.43
CA SER A 55 -13.38 -9.74 -18.86
C SER A 55 -14.49 -10.53 -19.56
N TYR A 56 -14.73 -11.77 -19.12
CA TYR A 56 -15.74 -12.67 -19.65
C TYR A 56 -17.13 -12.53 -19.03
N CYS A 57 -17.29 -11.77 -17.95
CA CYS A 57 -18.52 -11.76 -17.16
C CYS A 57 -19.66 -11.03 -17.90
N PRO A 58 -20.79 -11.71 -18.24
CA PRO A 58 -21.87 -11.09 -19.00
C PRO A 58 -22.57 -9.94 -18.26
N TYR A 59 -22.58 -9.98 -16.92
CA TYR A 59 -23.12 -8.89 -16.11
C TYR A 59 -22.22 -7.64 -16.16
N CYS A 60 -20.89 -7.84 -16.09
CA CYS A 60 -19.93 -6.75 -16.19
C CYS A 60 -19.98 -6.09 -17.59
N LEU A 61 -20.12 -6.88 -18.65
CA LEU A 61 -20.28 -6.36 -20.01
C LEU A 61 -21.52 -5.48 -20.15
N ARG A 62 -22.65 -5.91 -19.56
CA ARG A 62 -23.89 -5.11 -19.57
C ARG A 62 -23.73 -3.80 -18.79
N ALA A 63 -23.11 -3.84 -17.61
CA ALA A 63 -22.86 -2.65 -16.81
C ALA A 63 -21.90 -1.66 -17.49
N LYS A 64 -20.87 -2.15 -18.20
CA LYS A 64 -20.01 -1.30 -19.06
C LYS A 64 -20.79 -0.63 -20.18
N GLY A 65 -21.76 -1.34 -20.79
CA GLY A 65 -22.67 -0.77 -21.79
C GLY A 65 -23.44 0.43 -21.24
N ILE A 66 -24.03 0.29 -20.05
CA ILE A 66 -24.76 1.38 -19.39
C ILE A 66 -23.84 2.58 -19.10
N LEU A 67 -22.63 2.35 -18.59
CA LEU A 67 -21.66 3.44 -18.35
C LEU A 67 -21.29 4.15 -19.66
N SER A 68 -21.15 3.40 -20.76
CA SER A 68 -20.92 3.98 -22.09
C SER A 68 -22.09 4.82 -22.58
N GLU A 69 -23.33 4.38 -22.39
CA GLU A 69 -24.55 5.16 -22.74
C GLU A 69 -24.62 6.47 -21.94
N LEU A 70 -24.15 6.44 -20.69
CA LEU A 70 -24.03 7.60 -19.82
C LEU A 70 -22.80 8.48 -20.12
N HIS A 71 -21.99 8.13 -21.11
CA HIS A 71 -20.73 8.81 -21.47
C HIS A 71 -19.73 8.89 -20.30
N GLU A 72 -19.79 7.92 -19.37
CA GLU A 72 -18.86 7.80 -18.25
C GLU A 72 -17.73 6.82 -18.59
N GLN A 73 -16.50 7.18 -18.24
CA GLN A 73 -15.31 6.36 -18.46
C GLN A 73 -14.72 5.91 -17.12
N PRO A 74 -15.06 4.70 -16.64
CA PRO A 74 -14.52 4.20 -15.38
C PRO A 74 -13.06 3.74 -15.52
N PHE A 75 -12.33 3.73 -14.40
CA PHE A 75 -11.08 3.00 -14.30
C PHE A 75 -11.38 1.51 -14.09
N VAL A 76 -11.11 0.70 -15.12
CA VAL A 76 -11.45 -0.73 -15.13
C VAL A 76 -10.27 -1.57 -14.65
N VAL A 77 -10.55 -2.47 -13.71
CA VAL A 77 -9.63 -3.51 -13.25
C VAL A 77 -10.23 -4.88 -13.58
N GLU A 78 -9.65 -5.57 -14.56
CA GLU A 78 -10.04 -6.94 -14.92
C GLU A 78 -9.29 -7.94 -14.04
N LEU A 79 -9.99 -8.51 -13.05
CA LEU A 79 -9.41 -9.39 -12.03
C LEU A 79 -8.91 -10.71 -12.63
N ASP A 80 -9.54 -11.21 -13.67
CA ASP A 80 -9.14 -12.45 -14.36
C ASP A 80 -7.87 -12.30 -15.21
N LEU A 81 -7.43 -11.07 -15.47
CA LEU A 81 -6.23 -10.76 -16.25
C LEU A 81 -5.04 -10.34 -15.38
N ARG A 82 -5.15 -10.50 -14.06
CA ARG A 82 -4.12 -10.14 -13.09
C ARG A 82 -3.71 -11.34 -12.25
N ASP A 83 -2.42 -11.44 -11.95
CA ASP A 83 -1.88 -12.49 -11.10
C ASP A 83 -2.41 -12.40 -9.65
N ASP A 84 -2.66 -11.18 -9.16
CA ASP A 84 -3.16 -10.88 -7.80
C ASP A 84 -4.70 -10.70 -7.75
N GLY A 85 -5.41 -11.15 -8.79
CA GLY A 85 -6.84 -10.93 -8.94
C GLY A 85 -7.68 -11.59 -7.84
N ALA A 86 -7.23 -12.75 -7.33
CA ALA A 86 -7.91 -13.46 -6.24
C ALA A 86 -7.80 -12.69 -4.92
N GLU A 87 -6.60 -12.22 -4.57
CA GLU A 87 -6.36 -11.43 -3.37
C GLU A 87 -7.11 -10.10 -3.40
N ILE A 88 -7.19 -9.47 -4.58
CA ILE A 88 -8.04 -8.27 -4.77
C ILE A 88 -9.51 -8.62 -4.54
N GLN A 89 -10.00 -9.73 -5.07
CA GLN A 89 -11.39 -10.15 -4.89
C GLN A 89 -11.72 -10.42 -3.41
N ASP A 90 -10.80 -11.02 -2.66
CA ASP A 90 -10.95 -11.25 -1.22
C ASP A 90 -11.04 -9.94 -0.44
N VAL A 91 -10.20 -8.94 -0.77
CA VAL A 91 -10.28 -7.60 -0.17
C VAL A 91 -11.62 -6.94 -0.51
N LEU A 92 -12.08 -7.01 -1.75
CA LEU A 92 -13.37 -6.42 -2.15
C LEU A 92 -14.53 -7.08 -1.41
N LEU A 93 -14.47 -8.38 -1.16
CA LEU A 93 -15.47 -9.11 -0.38
C LEU A 93 -15.52 -8.61 1.07
N ASP A 94 -14.35 -8.45 1.70
CA ASP A 94 -14.22 -7.90 3.05
C ASP A 94 -14.76 -6.45 3.12
N LEU A 95 -14.46 -5.60 2.15
CA LEU A 95 -14.97 -4.22 2.11
C LEU A 95 -16.49 -4.12 1.89
N ALA A 96 -17.09 -5.07 1.16
CA ALA A 96 -18.51 -5.03 0.80
C ALA A 96 -19.42 -5.72 1.83
N TYR A 97 -18.89 -6.66 2.61
CA TYR A 97 -19.66 -7.50 3.53
C TYR A 97 -19.09 -7.60 4.96
N GLY A 98 -17.95 -6.96 5.23
CA GLY A 98 -17.34 -6.86 6.56
C GLY A 98 -17.81 -5.65 7.37
#